data_AF-A0A517T8C8-F1
#
_entry.id   AF-A0A517T8C8-F1
#
_cell.length_a   1.000
_cell.length_b   1.000
_cell.length_c   1.000
_cell.angle_alpha   90.00
_cell.angle_beta   90.00
_cell.angle_gamma   90.00
#
_symmetry.space_group_name_H-M   'P 1'
#
loop_
_entity.id
_entity.type
_entity.pdbx_description
1 polymer ?
#
loop_
_entity_poly.entity_id
_entity_poly.type
_entity_poly.pdbx_seq_one_letter_code
_entity_poly.pdbx_strand_id
1 'polypeptide(L)'
;MSLPGDISPPRATPVPQTLTAPPMNDSPEVLQALLHEKEELVEALTERLEQAAEQLDRIQRNGSDRGVRVSGGIPSDIVEQQRTLCTDLQGAVDQWEQMQCASTLGSIEAQLAELRDLFTQGGVQAAFPQGNQSPVAHNPGQSHLSSGEGENSIQSGWEAMKAGILESAGADEPQIEQPQYEQVPHYDSQIESPVEQNQFEEPTGSLDPPQVINVDAASVEELKFAVTERDAFISELIRRYRSLEQSRQPVGNWQDLEAVPDDLRHRLTVLEEQLNEALRLSEVEISLERARLGREEMRLKQLDENAQKALERLGIAQAEIKEEMPGEGDDESNRRWLRMLGIRPE
;
A
#
# COMPACT_ATOMS: atom_id res chain seq x y z
N MET A 1 -52.00 -28.29 -60.49
CA MET A 1 -51.71 -27.45 -59.31
C MET A 1 -50.38 -27.89 -58.74
N SER A 2 -49.43 -26.95 -58.71
CA SER A 2 -48.22 -26.85 -57.88
C SER A 2 -47.21 -28.01 -57.77
N LEU A 3 -46.02 -27.77 -58.34
CA LEU A 3 -44.68 -28.09 -57.76
C LEU A 3 -44.40 -27.14 -56.56
N PRO A 4 -43.26 -27.17 -55.83
CA PRO A 4 -42.23 -28.21 -55.60
C PRO A 4 -41.89 -28.39 -54.08
N GLY A 5 -40.97 -29.30 -53.73
CA GLY A 5 -40.39 -29.42 -52.38
C GLY A 5 -38.92 -29.81 -52.47
N ASP A 6 -38.08 -28.78 -52.56
CA ASP A 6 -36.63 -28.80 -52.76
C ASP A 6 -35.90 -29.33 -51.51
N ILE A 7 -34.96 -30.26 -51.69
CA ILE A 7 -34.12 -30.82 -50.63
C ILE A 7 -32.82 -30.02 -50.59
N SER A 8 -32.71 -29.09 -49.64
CA SER A 8 -31.45 -28.42 -49.29
C SER A 8 -30.87 -28.99 -48.00
N PRO A 9 -29.59 -29.44 -47.98
CA PRO A 9 -28.87 -29.75 -46.75
C PRO A 9 -28.48 -28.46 -45.99
N PRO A 10 -28.23 -28.55 -44.67
CA PRO A 10 -27.96 -27.39 -43.83
C PRO A 10 -26.66 -26.68 -44.26
N ARG A 11 -26.82 -25.36 -44.42
CA ARG A 11 -25.80 -24.34 -44.64
C ARG A 11 -24.70 -24.47 -43.58
N ALA A 12 -23.49 -24.82 -44.03
CA ALA A 12 -22.28 -24.68 -43.23
C ALA A 12 -22.14 -23.22 -42.78
N THR A 13 -22.13 -22.99 -41.48
CA THR A 13 -21.72 -21.73 -40.89
C THR A 13 -20.25 -21.47 -41.24
N PRO A 14 -19.90 -20.31 -41.81
CA PRO A 14 -18.50 -19.94 -41.95
C PRO A 14 -17.91 -19.79 -40.55
N VAL A 15 -16.85 -20.55 -40.29
CA VAL A 15 -15.92 -20.36 -39.19
C VAL A 15 -15.50 -18.88 -39.16
N PRO A 16 -15.57 -18.18 -38.01
CA PRO A 16 -14.99 -16.85 -37.92
C PRO A 16 -13.50 -16.96 -38.22
N GLN A 17 -13.10 -16.27 -39.27
CA GLN A 17 -11.72 -16.15 -39.70
C GLN A 17 -10.89 -15.72 -38.50
N THR A 18 -9.78 -16.43 -38.32
CA THR A 18 -8.63 -16.06 -37.49
C THR A 18 -8.48 -14.55 -37.45
N LEU A 19 -8.68 -13.98 -36.26
CA LEU A 19 -8.34 -12.60 -35.95
C LEU A 19 -6.81 -12.51 -36.04
N THR A 20 -6.34 -12.20 -37.23
CA THR A 20 -4.97 -11.81 -37.52
C THR A 20 -4.58 -10.74 -36.52
N ALA A 21 -3.58 -11.03 -35.69
CA ALA A 21 -2.98 -10.07 -34.77
C ALA A 21 -2.61 -8.80 -35.56
N PRO A 22 -3.05 -7.60 -35.12
CA PRO A 22 -2.59 -6.38 -35.74
C PRO A 22 -1.07 -6.26 -35.54
N PRO A 23 -0.30 -5.92 -36.58
CA PRO A 23 1.10 -5.60 -36.40
C PRO A 23 1.20 -4.40 -35.44
N MET A 24 2.00 -4.56 -34.39
CA MET A 24 2.47 -3.51 -33.48
C MET A 24 3.23 -2.43 -34.27
N ASN A 25 2.46 -1.56 -34.93
CA ASN A 25 2.86 -0.22 -35.28
C ASN A 25 1.82 0.67 -34.63
N ASP A 26 2.04 0.99 -33.36
CA ASP A 26 1.35 2.10 -32.71
C ASP A 26 1.75 3.36 -33.48
N SER A 27 0.99 3.65 -34.55
CA SER A 27 1.22 4.81 -35.39
C SER A 27 1.30 6.04 -34.48
N PRO A 28 2.34 6.87 -34.59
CA PRO A 28 2.53 8.02 -33.70
C PRO A 28 1.30 8.96 -33.70
N GLU A 29 0.54 8.96 -34.78
CA GLU A 29 -0.73 9.67 -34.92
C GLU A 29 -1.83 9.16 -33.97
N VAL A 30 -1.92 7.85 -33.72
CA VAL A 30 -2.89 7.26 -32.79
C VAL A 30 -2.51 7.59 -31.34
N LEU A 31 -1.22 7.54 -31.01
CA LEU A 31 -0.71 7.94 -29.70
C LEU A 31 -0.91 9.44 -29.46
N GLN A 32 -0.70 10.29 -30.47
CA GLN A 32 -0.98 11.73 -30.37
C GLN A 32 -2.47 12.02 -30.19
N ALA A 33 -3.36 11.31 -30.89
CA ALA A 33 -4.80 11.45 -30.71
C ALA A 33 -5.24 11.06 -29.29
N LEU A 34 -4.67 9.97 -28.75
CA LEU A 34 -4.97 9.50 -27.40
C LEU A 34 -4.41 10.46 -26.33
N LEU A 35 -3.22 11.03 -26.55
CA LEU A 35 -2.67 12.08 -25.68
C LEU A 35 -3.55 13.32 -25.68
N HIS A 36 -4.03 13.77 -26.83
CA HIS A 36 -4.94 14.92 -26.91
C HIS A 36 -6.27 14.65 -26.18
N GLU A 37 -6.85 13.46 -26.32
CA GLU A 37 -8.05 13.07 -25.58
C GLU A 37 -7.80 13.04 -24.06
N LYS A 38 -6.62 12.58 -23.64
CA LYS A 38 -6.20 12.60 -22.23
C LYS A 38 -6.03 14.04 -21.71
N GLU A 39 -5.41 14.92 -22.50
CA GLU A 39 -5.24 16.34 -22.17
C GLU A 39 -6.59 17.05 -22.03
N GLU A 40 -7.52 16.80 -22.96
CA GLU A 40 -8.89 17.34 -22.91
C GLU A 40 -9.67 16.84 -21.67
N LEU A 41 -9.52 15.56 -21.33
CA LEU A 41 -10.11 15.01 -20.10
C LEU A 41 -9.49 15.60 -18.83
N VAL A 42 -8.17 15.82 -18.82
CA VAL A 42 -7.49 16.47 -17.70
C VAL A 42 -7.97 17.90 -17.55
N GLU A 43 -8.09 18.66 -18.65
CA GLU A 43 -8.63 20.02 -18.64
C GLU A 43 -10.06 20.06 -18.07
N ALA A 44 -10.95 19.20 -18.57
CA ALA A 44 -12.33 19.09 -18.08
C ALA A 44 -12.41 18.69 -16.59
N LEU A 45 -11.53 17.79 -16.13
CA LEU A 45 -11.47 17.41 -14.72
C LEU A 45 -10.92 18.54 -13.85
N THR A 46 -9.93 19.29 -14.34
CA THR A 46 -9.39 20.46 -13.62
C THR A 46 -10.43 21.57 -13.49
N GLU A 47 -11.20 21.86 -14.55
CA GLU A 47 -12.29 22.84 -14.49
C GLU A 47 -13.36 22.41 -13.48
N ARG A 48 -13.73 21.12 -13.47
CA ARG A 48 -14.70 20.59 -12.51
C ARG A 48 -14.20 20.67 -11.07
N LEU A 49 -12.91 20.45 -10.83
CA LEU A 49 -12.29 20.60 -9.51
C LEU A 49 -12.24 22.06 -9.07
N GLU A 50 -11.97 22.99 -9.98
CA GLU A 50 -12.01 24.43 -9.70
C GLU A 50 -13.43 24.87 -9.33
N GLN A 51 -14.45 24.44 -10.08
CA GLN A 51 -15.85 24.70 -9.74
C GLN A 51 -16.25 24.11 -8.38
N ALA A 52 -15.79 22.90 -8.05
CA ALA A 52 -16.04 22.29 -6.74
C ALA A 52 -15.33 23.03 -5.60
N ALA A 53 -14.10 23.49 -5.84
CA ALA A 53 -13.35 24.31 -4.89
C ALA A 53 -14.02 25.67 -4.66
N GLU A 54 -14.50 26.33 -5.72
CA GLU A 54 -15.28 27.57 -5.60
C GLU A 54 -16.59 27.35 -4.83
N GLN A 55 -17.29 26.23 -5.06
CA GLN A 55 -18.50 25.90 -4.31
C GLN A 55 -18.22 25.70 -2.82
N LEU A 56 -17.13 24.99 -2.48
CA LEU A 56 -16.68 24.84 -1.09
C LEU A 56 -16.27 26.17 -0.47
N ASP A 57 -15.54 27.03 -1.19
CA ASP A 57 -15.16 28.36 -0.71
C ASP A 57 -16.41 29.23 -0.47
N ARG A 58 -17.40 29.19 -1.37
CA ARG A 58 -18.70 29.86 -1.17
C ARG A 58 -19.44 29.32 0.04
N ILE A 59 -19.46 28.01 0.26
CA ILE A 59 -20.10 27.40 1.44
C ILE A 59 -19.35 27.78 2.72
N GLN A 60 -18.02 27.81 2.70
CA GLN A 60 -17.22 28.21 3.87
C GLN A 60 -17.39 29.70 4.17
N ARG A 61 -17.38 30.58 3.16
CA ARG A 61 -17.62 32.01 3.34
C ARG A 61 -19.05 32.32 3.77
N ASN A 62 -20.06 31.68 3.18
CA ASN A 62 -21.45 31.87 3.56
C ASN A 62 -21.84 31.15 4.86
N GLY A 63 -21.12 30.08 5.20
CA GLY A 63 -21.32 29.28 6.41
C GLY A 63 -20.60 29.85 7.64
N SER A 64 -19.44 30.50 7.44
CA SER A 64 -18.67 31.11 8.53
C SER A 64 -19.27 32.42 9.05
N ASP A 65 -20.14 33.10 8.28
CA ASP A 65 -20.75 34.38 8.70
C ASP A 65 -22.11 34.22 9.40
N ARG A 66 -22.63 32.99 9.56
CA ARG A 66 -23.84 32.72 10.37
C ARG A 66 -23.54 32.48 11.86
N GLY A 67 -22.42 33.00 12.34
CA GLY A 67 -22.01 32.97 13.73
C GLY A 67 -22.82 33.88 14.66
N VAL A 68 -24.16 33.95 14.56
CA VAL A 68 -24.99 34.56 15.63
C VAL A 68 -26.37 33.87 15.71
N ARG A 69 -26.44 32.89 16.62
CA ARG A 69 -27.62 32.52 17.43
C ARG A 69 -28.93 32.19 16.69
N VAL A 70 -29.13 30.96 16.24
CA VAL A 70 -30.47 30.32 16.33
C VAL A 70 -30.31 28.85 16.70
N SER A 71 -30.86 28.53 17.86
CA SER A 71 -31.10 27.18 18.35
C SER A 71 -32.03 26.43 17.39
N GLY A 72 -31.59 25.25 16.94
CA GLY A 72 -32.47 24.13 16.60
C GLY A 72 -32.80 23.93 15.13
N GLY A 73 -31.96 23.18 14.43
CA GLY A 73 -32.30 22.55 13.15
C GLY A 73 -31.17 22.65 12.13
N ILE A 74 -30.60 21.50 11.76
CA ILE A 74 -29.84 21.39 10.51
C ILE A 74 -30.84 21.70 9.38
N PRO A 75 -30.54 22.61 8.44
CA PRO A 75 -31.41 22.90 7.31
C PRO A 75 -31.77 21.60 6.58
N SER A 76 -33.06 21.36 6.34
CA SER A 76 -33.54 20.17 5.61
C SER A 76 -32.86 20.01 4.25
N ASP A 77 -32.53 21.13 3.60
CA ASP A 77 -31.84 21.15 2.31
C ASP A 77 -30.46 20.47 2.39
N ILE A 78 -29.73 20.62 3.49
CA ILE A 78 -28.43 19.96 3.69
C ILE A 78 -28.62 18.46 3.90
N VAL A 79 -29.67 18.07 4.62
CA VAL A 79 -30.01 16.66 4.86
C VAL A 79 -30.43 15.98 3.55
N GLU A 80 -31.19 16.69 2.70
CA GLU A 80 -31.58 16.21 1.37
C GLU A 80 -30.37 16.10 0.44
N GLN A 81 -29.50 17.10 0.41
CA GLN A 81 -28.25 17.04 -0.36
C GLN A 81 -27.34 15.89 0.09
N GLN A 82 -27.21 15.69 1.41
CA GLN A 82 -26.44 14.57 1.95
C GLN A 82 -27.07 13.23 1.58
N ARG A 83 -28.40 13.13 1.58
CA ARG A 83 -29.11 11.91 1.17
C ARG A 83 -28.93 11.61 -0.32
N THR A 84 -29.01 12.63 -1.18
CA THR A 84 -28.75 12.49 -2.62
C THR A 84 -27.32 12.06 -2.87
N LEU A 85 -26.35 12.71 -2.23
CA LEU A 85 -24.93 12.36 -2.36
C LEU A 85 -24.65 10.91 -1.90
N CYS A 86 -25.23 10.47 -0.78
CA CYS A 86 -25.12 9.08 -0.35
C CYS A 86 -25.75 8.11 -1.35
N THR A 87 -26.85 8.50 -2.00
CA THR A 87 -27.51 7.67 -3.03
C THR A 87 -26.65 7.58 -4.30
N ASP A 88 -26.06 8.70 -4.72
CA ASP A 88 -25.18 8.77 -5.89
C ASP A 88 -23.87 7.99 -5.66
N LEU A 89 -23.27 8.10 -4.47
CA LEU A 89 -22.11 7.29 -4.09
C LEU A 89 -22.44 5.80 -4.04
N GLN A 90 -23.60 5.42 -3.51
CA GLN A 90 -24.05 4.03 -3.52
C GLN A 90 -24.18 3.51 -4.96
N GLY A 91 -24.79 4.30 -5.86
CA GLY A 91 -24.91 3.95 -7.27
C GLY A 91 -23.56 3.84 -8.00
N ALA A 92 -22.60 4.72 -7.68
CA ALA A 92 -21.25 4.64 -8.24
C ALA A 92 -20.49 3.39 -7.76
N VAL A 93 -20.65 3.01 -6.49
CA VAL A 93 -20.09 1.77 -5.94
C VAL A 93 -20.73 0.55 -6.61
N ASP A 94 -22.06 0.51 -6.73
CA ASP A 94 -22.77 -0.58 -7.40
C ASP A 94 -22.36 -0.68 -8.88
N GLN A 95 -22.16 0.46 -9.57
CA GLN A 95 -21.68 0.49 -10.94
C GLN A 95 -20.23 0.00 -11.05
N TRP A 96 -19.36 0.36 -10.11
CA TRP A 96 -17.98 -0.12 -10.05
C TRP A 96 -17.91 -1.62 -9.74
N GLU A 97 -18.75 -2.10 -8.83
CA GLU A 97 -18.93 -3.53 -8.55
C GLU A 97 -19.50 -4.28 -9.76
N GLN A 98 -20.39 -3.68 -10.55
CA GLN A 98 -20.89 -4.27 -11.79
C GLN A 98 -19.85 -4.24 -12.92
N MET A 99 -19.00 -3.21 -12.97
CA MET A 99 -17.85 -3.14 -13.86
C MET A 99 -16.71 -4.07 -13.42
N GLN A 100 -16.93 -4.86 -12.36
CA GLN A 100 -15.95 -5.69 -11.66
C GLN A 100 -14.76 -6.08 -12.51
N CYS A 101 -13.63 -5.48 -12.18
CA CYS A 101 -12.31 -5.91 -12.61
C CYS A 101 -12.07 -7.40 -12.33
N ALA A 102 -12.87 -8.06 -11.47
CA ALA A 102 -12.80 -9.50 -11.22
C ALA A 102 -13.14 -10.35 -12.46
N SER A 103 -14.07 -9.91 -13.31
CA SER A 103 -14.39 -10.60 -14.58
C SER A 103 -13.22 -10.49 -15.56
N THR A 104 -12.63 -9.29 -15.68
CA THR A 104 -11.49 -9.07 -16.55
C THR A 104 -10.22 -9.71 -15.99
N LEU A 105 -10.00 -9.69 -14.67
CA LEU A 105 -8.92 -10.41 -13.98
C LEU A 105 -9.07 -11.92 -14.15
N GLY A 106 -10.27 -12.49 -13.98
CA GLY A 106 -10.50 -13.91 -14.22
C GLY A 106 -10.22 -14.30 -15.68
N SER A 107 -10.56 -13.44 -16.64
CA SER A 107 -10.19 -13.64 -18.05
C SER A 107 -8.68 -13.54 -18.26
N ILE A 108 -7.98 -12.61 -17.60
CA ILE A 108 -6.52 -12.46 -17.68
C ILE A 108 -5.82 -13.65 -17.03
N GLU A 109 -6.30 -14.13 -15.89
CA GLU A 109 -5.79 -15.32 -15.21
C GLU A 109 -5.97 -16.57 -16.07
N ALA A 110 -7.12 -16.72 -16.74
CA ALA A 110 -7.35 -17.81 -17.67
C ALA A 110 -6.40 -17.75 -18.88
N GLN A 111 -6.18 -16.56 -19.45
CA GLN A 111 -5.22 -16.36 -20.55
C GLN A 111 -3.78 -16.62 -20.11
N LEU A 112 -3.39 -16.21 -18.91
CA LEU A 112 -2.07 -16.50 -18.34
C LEU A 112 -1.88 -18.01 -18.10
N ALA A 113 -2.93 -18.70 -17.65
CA ALA A 113 -2.91 -20.16 -17.50
C ALA A 113 -2.76 -20.87 -18.87
N GLU A 114 -3.45 -20.40 -19.90
CA GLU A 114 -3.33 -20.93 -21.27
C GLU A 114 -1.94 -20.67 -21.86
N LEU A 115 -1.39 -19.46 -21.69
CA LEU A 115 -0.02 -19.15 -22.10
C LEU A 115 1.00 -20.02 -21.37
N ARG A 116 0.82 -20.23 -20.06
CA ARG A 116 1.68 -21.12 -19.28
C ARG A 116 1.58 -22.56 -19.79
N ASP A 117 0.39 -23.06 -20.10
CA ASP A 117 0.19 -24.40 -20.64
C ASP A 117 0.85 -24.55 -22.03
N LEU A 118 0.73 -23.53 -22.88
CA LEU A 118 1.44 -23.45 -24.17
C LEU A 118 2.96 -23.41 -24.01
N PHE A 119 3.51 -22.77 -22.99
CA PHE A 119 4.95 -22.84 -22.71
C PHE A 119 5.39 -24.21 -22.19
N THR A 120 4.55 -24.88 -21.39
CA THR A 120 4.87 -26.22 -20.86
C THR A 120 4.65 -27.34 -21.88
N GLN A 121 3.64 -27.23 -22.75
CA GLN A 121 3.34 -28.20 -23.82
C GLN A 121 4.11 -27.90 -25.10
N GLY A 122 4.16 -26.62 -25.49
CA GLY A 122 4.96 -26.09 -26.58
C GLY A 122 6.39 -25.80 -26.14
N GLY A 123 6.94 -26.60 -25.22
CA GLY A 123 8.37 -26.69 -24.94
C GLY A 123 9.10 -27.02 -26.23
N VAL A 124 9.31 -25.99 -27.04
CA VAL A 124 10.21 -25.96 -28.17
C VAL A 124 11.55 -26.30 -27.56
N GLN A 125 11.93 -27.56 -27.80
CA GLN A 125 13.29 -27.93 -28.08
C GLN A 125 13.88 -26.82 -28.94
N ALA A 126 14.52 -25.84 -28.30
CA ALA A 126 15.55 -25.05 -28.93
C ALA A 126 16.67 -26.06 -29.24
N ALA A 127 16.51 -26.73 -30.38
CA ALA A 127 17.50 -27.56 -30.99
C ALA A 127 18.67 -26.66 -31.36
N PHE A 128 19.56 -26.43 -30.39
CA PHE A 128 20.94 -26.11 -30.69
C PHE A 128 21.50 -27.29 -31.48
N PRO A 129 22.04 -27.10 -32.70
CA PRO A 129 22.72 -28.16 -33.41
C PRO A 129 24.09 -28.36 -32.75
N GLN A 130 24.13 -29.11 -31.66
CA GLN A 130 25.38 -29.62 -31.12
C GLN A 130 25.65 -30.95 -31.82
N GLY A 131 26.60 -30.89 -32.76
CA GLY A 131 27.02 -32.02 -33.57
C GLY A 131 27.53 -33.18 -32.71
N ASN A 132 27.17 -34.39 -33.17
CA ASN A 132 27.84 -35.67 -33.00
C ASN A 132 28.34 -36.01 -31.60
N GLN A 133 27.65 -36.94 -30.91
CA GLN A 133 28.18 -38.30 -30.65
C GLN A 133 27.04 -39.33 -30.54
N SER A 134 27.35 -40.54 -31.00
CA SER A 134 26.48 -41.72 -31.22
C SER A 134 26.13 -42.49 -29.94
N PRO A 135 25.20 -43.47 -30.01
CA PRO A 135 24.45 -43.98 -28.86
C PRO A 135 25.11 -45.18 -28.18
N VAL A 136 24.95 -45.30 -26.87
CA VAL A 136 25.13 -46.55 -26.13
C VAL A 136 23.85 -46.87 -25.37
N ALA A 137 23.28 -48.01 -25.73
CA ALA A 137 22.12 -48.63 -25.11
C ALA A 137 22.45 -49.17 -23.70
N HIS A 138 21.41 -49.22 -22.84
CA HIS A 138 21.17 -50.01 -21.61
C HIS A 138 20.39 -49.08 -20.65
N ASN A 139 19.31 -49.42 -19.94
CA ASN A 139 18.53 -50.64 -19.70
C ASN A 139 17.21 -50.15 -19.02
N PRO A 140 16.07 -50.86 -19.10
CA PRO A 140 14.82 -50.41 -18.48
C PRO A 140 14.66 -50.95 -17.05
N GLY A 141 14.08 -50.14 -16.18
CA GLY A 141 13.56 -50.60 -14.90
C GLY A 141 13.79 -49.63 -13.75
N GLN A 142 12.82 -48.79 -13.45
CA GLN A 142 12.10 -48.87 -12.18
C GLN A 142 10.98 -47.82 -12.12
N SER A 143 9.80 -48.34 -11.88
CA SER A 143 8.61 -47.69 -11.36
C SER A 143 8.88 -46.90 -10.08
N HIS A 144 8.38 -45.68 -10.01
CA HIS A 144 7.66 -45.24 -8.82
C HIS A 144 6.56 -44.24 -9.19
N LEU A 145 5.32 -44.75 -9.19
CA LEU A 145 4.14 -43.96 -8.94
C LEU A 145 4.26 -43.46 -7.50
N SER A 146 4.28 -42.15 -7.30
CA SER A 146 3.98 -41.56 -6.00
C SER A 146 2.97 -40.44 -6.22
N SER A 147 1.70 -40.84 -6.20
CA SER A 147 0.61 -39.96 -5.81
C SER A 147 0.80 -39.60 -4.34
N GLY A 148 0.87 -38.32 -4.03
CA GLY A 148 0.92 -37.82 -2.66
C GLY A 148 1.12 -36.31 -2.61
N GLU A 149 0.04 -35.60 -2.30
CA GLU A 149 0.05 -34.32 -1.56
C GLU A 149 0.69 -33.11 -2.26
N GLY A 150 -0.06 -32.57 -3.22
CA GLY A 150 0.14 -31.22 -3.71
C GLY A 150 -0.38 -30.20 -2.70
N GLU A 151 0.49 -29.73 -1.81
CA GLU A 151 0.35 -28.43 -1.12
C GLU A 151 1.72 -27.86 -0.67
N ASN A 152 2.78 -28.67 -0.57
CA ASN A 152 4.14 -28.21 -0.23
C ASN A 152 5.06 -27.92 -1.44
N SER A 153 4.61 -28.15 -2.68
CA SER A 153 5.48 -28.01 -3.86
C SER A 153 5.81 -26.57 -4.23
N ILE A 154 4.97 -25.59 -3.83
CA ILE A 154 5.21 -24.17 -4.13
C ILE A 154 6.25 -23.58 -3.17
N GLN A 155 6.26 -24.06 -1.92
CA GLN A 155 7.20 -23.61 -0.90
C GLN A 155 8.62 -24.13 -1.16
N SER A 156 8.75 -25.35 -1.68
CA SER A 156 10.05 -25.94 -2.05
C SER A 156 10.73 -25.23 -3.23
N GLY A 157 9.96 -24.71 -4.19
CA GLY A 157 10.51 -23.91 -5.30
C GLY A 157 11.09 -22.56 -4.85
N TRP A 158 10.44 -21.91 -3.89
CA TRP A 158 10.91 -20.64 -3.33
C TRP A 158 12.13 -20.83 -2.43
N GLU A 159 12.18 -21.93 -1.68
CA GLU A 159 13.32 -22.27 -0.83
C GLU A 159 14.56 -22.65 -1.67
N ALA A 160 14.36 -23.35 -2.80
CA ALA A 160 15.42 -23.66 -3.76
C ALA A 160 16.00 -22.42 -4.45
N MET A 161 15.17 -21.43 -4.79
CA MET A 161 15.67 -20.14 -5.32
C MET A 161 16.43 -19.33 -4.27
N LYS A 162 16.00 -19.37 -3.01
CA LYS A 162 16.67 -18.68 -1.90
C LYS A 162 18.04 -19.29 -1.60
N ALA A 163 18.14 -20.62 -1.65
CA ALA A 163 19.41 -21.33 -1.52
C ALA A 163 20.39 -20.97 -2.64
N GLY A 164 19.92 -20.87 -3.90
CA GLY A 164 20.77 -20.49 -5.03
C GLY A 164 21.36 -19.07 -4.94
N ILE A 165 20.64 -18.11 -4.33
CA ILE A 165 21.13 -16.74 -4.14
C ILE A 165 22.18 -16.66 -3.01
N LEU A 166 21.98 -17.42 -1.93
CA LEU A 166 22.93 -17.48 -0.80
C LEU A 166 24.18 -18.27 -1.13
N GLU A 167 24.08 -19.30 -1.97
CA GLU A 167 25.22 -20.11 -2.42
C GLU A 167 26.06 -19.37 -3.48
N SER A 168 25.43 -18.51 -4.29
CA SER A 168 26.10 -17.62 -5.26
C SER A 168 26.87 -16.45 -4.61
N ALA A 169 26.51 -16.06 -3.38
CA ALA A 169 27.21 -15.01 -2.63
C ALA A 169 28.43 -15.51 -1.82
N GLY A 170 28.73 -16.81 -1.88
CA GLY A 170 29.66 -17.47 -0.94
C GLY A 170 30.97 -18.01 -1.52
N ALA A 171 31.28 -17.84 -2.80
CA ALA A 171 32.52 -18.37 -3.37
C ALA A 171 33.09 -17.46 -4.47
N ASP A 172 34.43 -17.34 -4.43
CA ASP A 172 35.32 -16.65 -5.37
C ASP A 172 35.37 -15.11 -5.30
N GLU A 173 36.11 -14.65 -4.29
CA GLU A 173 36.76 -13.34 -4.25
C GLU A 173 38.11 -13.43 -5.02
N PRO A 174 38.25 -12.92 -6.25
CA PRO A 174 39.54 -12.82 -6.90
C PRO A 174 40.35 -11.67 -6.27
N GLN A 175 41.53 -12.01 -5.75
CA GLN A 175 42.55 -11.05 -5.33
C GLN A 175 42.96 -10.18 -6.52
N ILE A 176 42.53 -8.91 -6.51
CA ILE A 176 43.06 -7.88 -7.41
C ILE A 176 44.26 -7.25 -6.71
N GLU A 177 45.45 -7.46 -7.30
CA GLU A 177 46.70 -6.83 -6.93
C GLU A 177 46.57 -5.29 -7.00
N GLN A 178 46.84 -4.63 -5.88
CA GLN A 178 46.93 -3.17 -5.79
C GLN A 178 48.14 -2.68 -6.60
N PRO A 179 47.98 -1.74 -7.55
CA PRO A 179 49.13 -0.99 -8.04
C PRO A 179 49.54 0.03 -6.98
N GLN A 180 50.82 0.01 -6.61
CA GLN A 180 51.42 1.05 -5.79
C GLN A 180 51.41 2.38 -6.57
N TYR A 181 50.61 3.34 -6.14
CA TYR A 181 50.71 4.72 -6.61
C TYR A 181 51.65 5.50 -5.69
N GLU A 182 52.60 6.13 -6.37
CA GLU A 182 53.65 7.00 -5.89
C GLU A 182 53.07 8.23 -5.17
N GLN A 183 53.68 8.56 -4.03
CA GLN A 183 53.37 9.74 -3.23
C GLN A 183 53.58 11.02 -4.05
N VAL A 184 52.56 11.88 -4.12
CA VAL A 184 52.65 13.24 -4.67
C VAL A 184 52.41 14.24 -3.54
N PRO A 185 53.15 15.38 -3.46
CA PRO A 185 53.25 16.18 -2.23
C PRO A 185 52.00 17.02 -1.95
N HIS A 186 51.72 17.20 -0.66
CA HIS A 186 50.79 18.16 -0.09
C HIS A 186 50.92 19.56 -0.72
N TYR A 187 49.81 20.07 -1.25
CA TYR A 187 49.57 21.51 -1.36
C TYR A 187 48.65 21.94 -0.23
N ASP A 188 49.21 22.80 0.61
CA ASP A 188 48.55 23.55 1.66
C ASP A 188 47.61 24.55 1.00
N SER A 189 46.32 24.49 1.32
CA SER A 189 45.35 25.53 0.92
C SER A 189 44.34 25.69 2.04
N GLN A 190 44.71 26.57 2.96
CA GLN A 190 43.82 27.18 3.93
C GLN A 190 42.71 27.93 3.19
N ILE A 191 41.52 27.33 3.17
CA ILE A 191 40.26 28.06 2.99
C ILE A 191 39.43 27.74 4.22
N GLU A 192 39.50 28.63 5.21
CA GLU A 192 38.60 28.65 6.36
C GLU A 192 37.19 28.95 5.85
N SER A 193 36.36 27.93 5.81
CA SER A 193 34.90 28.05 5.87
C SER A 193 34.45 27.40 7.17
N PRO A 194 33.66 28.08 8.03
CA PRO A 194 33.25 27.53 9.30
C PRO A 194 32.20 26.45 9.06
N VAL A 195 32.65 25.21 8.83
CA VAL A 195 31.82 24.03 9.00
C VAL A 195 31.68 23.87 10.51
N GLU A 196 30.50 24.16 11.04
CA GLU A 196 30.10 23.68 12.36
C GLU A 196 30.27 22.16 12.37
N GLN A 197 31.40 21.73 12.91
CA GLN A 197 31.67 20.36 13.25
C GLN A 197 30.68 19.99 14.36
N ASN A 198 29.48 19.55 13.98
CA ASN A 198 28.69 18.66 14.81
C ASN A 198 29.55 17.42 15.02
N GLN A 199 30.31 17.43 16.11
CA GLN A 199 30.99 16.26 16.63
C GLN A 199 29.93 15.20 16.85
N PHE A 200 29.83 14.28 15.90
CA PHE A 200 29.08 13.04 16.02
C PHE A 200 29.78 12.25 17.13
N GLU A 201 29.31 12.41 18.37
CA GLU A 201 29.64 11.48 19.44
C GLU A 201 29.12 10.12 18.98
N GLU A 202 30.05 9.24 18.62
CA GLU A 202 29.78 7.86 18.28
C GLU A 202 29.11 7.20 19.50
N PRO A 203 27.84 6.76 19.42
CA PRO A 203 27.15 6.22 20.58
C PRO A 203 27.79 4.87 20.94
N THR A 204 28.67 4.87 21.95
CA THR A 204 29.40 3.69 22.45
C THR A 204 28.53 2.75 23.30
N GLY A 205 27.21 2.90 23.27
CA GLY A 205 26.28 2.06 24.02
C GLY A 205 26.04 0.73 23.31
N SER A 206 26.21 -0.38 24.02
CA SER A 206 25.73 -1.70 23.58
C SER A 206 24.24 -1.61 23.24
N LEU A 207 23.87 -1.89 21.99
CA LEU A 207 22.48 -1.92 21.52
C LEU A 207 21.84 -3.27 21.86
N ASP A 208 21.82 -3.62 23.14
CA ASP A 208 21.10 -4.81 23.55
C ASP A 208 19.58 -4.55 23.44
N PRO A 209 18.83 -5.46 22.79
CA PRO A 209 17.39 -5.29 22.64
C PRO A 209 16.70 -5.28 24.02
N PRO A 210 15.64 -4.45 24.21
CA PRO A 210 14.88 -4.44 25.45
C PRO A 210 14.37 -5.84 25.81
N GLN A 211 14.38 -6.19 27.10
CA GLN A 211 13.95 -7.51 27.55
C GLN A 211 12.44 -7.71 27.39
N VAL A 212 12.03 -8.94 27.06
CA VAL A 212 10.61 -9.30 26.93
C VAL A 212 9.99 -9.39 28.32
N ILE A 213 8.98 -8.55 28.59
CA ILE A 213 8.25 -8.51 29.86
C ILE A 213 6.93 -9.26 29.72
N ASN A 214 6.59 -10.05 30.75
CA ASN A 214 5.31 -10.74 30.82
C ASN A 214 4.21 -9.77 31.28
N VAL A 215 3.34 -9.37 30.35
CA VAL A 215 2.30 -8.36 30.57
C VAL A 215 1.32 -8.74 31.69
N ASP A 216 1.06 -10.03 31.87
CA ASP A 216 0.07 -10.52 32.84
C ASP A 216 0.59 -10.52 34.29
N ALA A 217 1.91 -10.54 34.47
CA ALA A 217 2.56 -10.60 35.78
C ALA A 217 3.27 -9.31 36.16
N ALA A 218 3.47 -8.39 35.21
CA ALA A 218 4.22 -7.17 35.40
C ALA A 218 3.43 -6.10 36.17
N SER A 219 4.13 -5.35 37.01
CA SER A 219 3.53 -4.18 37.67
C SER A 219 3.30 -3.03 36.67
N VAL A 220 2.38 -2.11 36.99
CA VAL A 220 2.11 -0.93 36.14
C VAL A 220 3.37 -0.06 35.97
N GLU A 221 4.23 0.00 37.00
CA GLU A 221 5.49 0.74 36.95
C GLU A 221 6.51 0.04 36.05
N GLU A 222 6.61 -1.29 36.11
CA GLU A 222 7.45 -2.08 35.20
C GLU A 222 7.02 -1.91 33.75
N LEU A 223 5.71 -1.92 33.47
CA LEU A 223 5.19 -1.69 32.12
C LEU A 223 5.51 -0.29 31.60
N LYS A 224 5.41 0.75 32.45
CA LYS A 224 5.80 2.11 32.07
C LYS A 224 7.29 2.21 31.77
N PHE A 225 8.12 1.61 32.63
CA PHE A 225 9.57 1.57 32.45
C PHE A 225 9.93 0.85 31.14
N ALA A 226 9.31 -0.29 30.86
CA ALA A 226 9.48 -1.06 29.64
C ALA A 226 9.21 -0.25 28.38
N VAL A 227 8.12 0.54 28.39
CA VAL A 227 7.78 1.41 27.27
C VAL A 227 8.84 2.50 27.08
N THR A 228 9.29 3.14 28.16
CA THR A 228 10.34 4.17 28.07
C THR A 228 11.67 3.60 27.57
N GLU A 229 12.06 2.41 28.01
CA GLU A 229 13.27 1.72 27.57
C GLU A 229 13.19 1.35 26.08
N ARG A 230 12.05 0.80 25.66
CA ARG A 230 11.79 0.47 24.25
C ARG A 230 11.82 1.72 23.37
N ASP A 231 11.20 2.80 23.80
CA ASP A 231 11.14 4.04 23.01
C ASP A 231 12.52 4.72 22.91
N ALA A 232 13.34 4.63 23.97
CA ALA A 232 14.73 5.05 23.94
C ALA A 232 15.55 4.20 22.94
N PHE A 233 15.38 2.88 22.97
CA PHE A 233 16.04 1.97 22.04
C PHE A 233 15.64 2.22 20.57
N ILE A 234 14.35 2.42 20.30
CA ILE A 234 13.85 2.77 18.96
C ILE A 234 14.48 4.08 18.49
N SER A 235 14.55 5.08 19.36
CA SER A 235 15.16 6.38 19.04
C SER A 235 16.64 6.24 18.67
N GLU A 236 17.37 5.40 19.39
CA GLU A 236 18.78 5.11 19.10
C GLU A 236 18.96 4.37 17.77
N LEU A 237 18.11 3.37 17.50
CA LEU A 237 18.10 2.65 16.21
C LEU A 237 17.81 3.60 15.04
N ILE A 238 16.85 4.52 15.18
CA ILE A 238 16.54 5.52 14.16
C ILE A 238 17.75 6.44 13.94
N ARG A 239 18.40 6.91 15.01
CA ARG A 239 19.60 7.76 14.89
C ARG A 239 20.72 7.02 14.15
N ARG A 240 20.99 5.77 14.50
CA ARG A 240 22.01 4.94 13.86
C ARG A 240 21.68 4.65 12.41
N TYR A 241 20.42 4.34 12.11
CA TYR A 241 19.96 4.11 10.73
C TYR A 241 20.18 5.36 9.87
N ARG A 242 19.80 6.55 10.35
CA ARG A 242 20.03 7.81 9.64
C ARG A 242 21.51 8.11 9.43
N SER A 243 22.35 7.81 10.42
CA SER A 243 23.81 7.95 10.29
C SER A 243 24.37 7.01 9.23
N LEU A 244 23.93 5.74 9.21
CA LEU A 244 24.31 4.78 8.18
C LEU A 244 23.82 5.21 6.78
N GLU A 245 22.61 5.72 6.69
CA GLU A 245 22.02 6.21 5.44
C GLU A 245 22.80 7.41 4.88
N GLN A 246 23.21 8.35 5.75
CA GLN A 246 24.10 9.46 5.38
C GLN A 246 25.47 8.96 4.93
N SER A 247 26.04 7.93 5.58
CA SER A 247 27.31 7.34 5.16
C SER A 247 27.24 6.56 3.84
N ARG A 248 26.03 6.10 3.47
CA ARG A 248 25.77 5.38 2.21
C ARG A 248 25.54 6.32 1.04
N GLN A 249 25.31 7.61 1.27
CA GLN A 249 25.29 8.57 0.18
C GLN A 249 26.70 8.65 -0.40
N PRO A 250 26.88 8.37 -1.70
CA PRO A 250 28.20 8.44 -2.30
C PRO A 250 28.71 9.88 -2.22
N VAL A 251 29.72 10.11 -1.37
CA VAL A 251 30.43 11.40 -1.26
C VAL A 251 31.43 11.59 -2.42
N GLY A 252 31.35 10.76 -3.47
CA GLY A 252 32.30 10.72 -4.56
C GLY A 252 31.93 11.67 -5.70
N ASN A 253 32.83 12.60 -6.00
CA ASN A 253 32.90 13.46 -7.18
C ASN A 253 31.87 13.13 -8.28
N TRP A 254 30.79 13.93 -8.36
CA TRP A 254 29.82 13.90 -9.46
C TRP A 254 30.45 14.03 -10.86
N GLN A 255 31.68 14.55 -10.92
CA GLN A 255 32.47 14.66 -12.14
C GLN A 255 32.90 13.30 -12.71
N ASP A 256 33.07 12.27 -11.87
CA ASP A 256 33.44 10.93 -12.34
C ASP A 256 32.25 10.21 -13.01
N LEU A 257 31.02 10.67 -12.75
CA LEU A 257 29.81 10.19 -13.43
C LEU A 257 29.71 10.70 -14.88
N GLU A 258 30.42 11.78 -15.23
CA GLU A 258 30.45 12.30 -16.60
C GLU A 258 31.20 11.38 -17.58
N ALA A 259 32.02 10.44 -17.08
CA ALA A 259 32.73 9.45 -17.89
C ALA A 259 32.02 8.09 -18.01
N VAL A 260 30.83 7.93 -17.42
CA VAL A 260 30.08 6.67 -17.42
C VAL A 260 29.51 6.34 -18.81
N PRO A 261 29.66 5.10 -19.31
CA PRO A 261 29.09 4.63 -20.57
C PRO A 261 27.58 4.92 -20.72
N ASP A 262 27.14 5.26 -21.93
CA ASP A 262 25.75 5.64 -22.23
C ASP A 262 24.74 4.54 -21.87
N ASP A 263 25.11 3.26 -22.04
CA ASP A 263 24.26 2.12 -21.65
C ASP A 263 23.95 2.11 -20.16
N LEU A 264 24.93 2.45 -19.32
CA LEU A 264 24.75 2.52 -17.87
C LEU A 264 23.93 3.75 -17.49
N ARG A 265 24.09 4.87 -18.19
CA ARG A 265 23.26 6.08 -17.99
C ARG A 265 21.80 5.76 -18.28
N HIS A 266 21.53 5.12 -19.42
CA HIS A 266 20.16 4.75 -19.78
C HIS A 266 19.55 3.78 -18.76
N ARG A 267 20.32 2.80 -18.27
CA ARG A 267 19.85 1.91 -17.22
C ARG A 267 19.56 2.66 -15.91
N LEU A 268 20.40 3.61 -15.54
CA LEU A 268 20.18 4.45 -14.35
C LEU A 268 18.92 5.31 -14.49
N THR A 269 18.69 5.93 -15.65
CA THR A 269 17.47 6.72 -15.88
C THR A 269 16.21 5.86 -15.81
N VAL A 270 16.25 4.65 -16.37
CA VAL A 270 15.11 3.72 -16.28
C VAL A 270 14.87 3.28 -14.83
N LEU A 271 15.94 2.98 -14.07
CA LEU A 271 15.81 2.64 -12.65
C LEU A 271 15.31 3.82 -11.81
N GLU A 272 15.76 5.04 -12.12
CA GLU A 272 15.29 6.26 -11.49
C GLU A 272 13.80 6.49 -11.75
N GLU A 273 13.34 6.35 -12.99
CA GLU A 273 11.91 6.42 -13.35
C GLU A 273 11.09 5.36 -12.60
N GLN A 274 11.60 4.12 -12.53
CA GLN A 274 10.94 3.03 -11.78
C GLN A 274 10.87 3.31 -10.27
N LEU A 275 11.94 3.84 -9.67
CA LEU A 275 11.97 4.20 -8.25
C LEU A 275 11.05 5.38 -7.95
N ASN A 276 11.00 6.38 -8.83
CA ASN A 276 10.10 7.52 -8.69
C ASN A 276 8.64 7.10 -8.78
N GLU A 277 8.29 6.21 -9.71
CA GLU A 277 6.92 5.67 -9.81
C GLU A 277 6.57 4.81 -8.59
N ALA A 278 7.50 3.96 -8.12
CA ALA A 278 7.31 3.19 -6.89
C ALA A 278 7.11 4.08 -5.66
N LEU A 279 7.89 5.17 -5.56
CA LEU A 279 7.75 6.16 -4.50
C LEU A 279 6.37 6.82 -4.57
N ARG A 280 5.95 7.29 -5.75
CA ARG A 280 4.62 7.89 -5.96
C ARG A 280 3.49 6.94 -5.56
N LEU A 281 3.57 5.66 -5.93
CA LEU A 281 2.58 4.66 -5.53
C LEU A 281 2.54 4.46 -4.01
N SER A 282 3.71 4.39 -3.37
CA SER A 282 3.81 4.25 -1.90
C SER A 282 3.26 5.47 -1.16
N GLU A 283 3.46 6.68 -1.68
CA GLU A 283 2.91 7.91 -1.12
C GLU A 283 1.38 7.91 -1.21
N VAL A 284 0.83 7.46 -2.35
CA VAL A 284 -0.61 7.30 -2.53
C VAL A 284 -1.16 6.27 -1.54
N GLU A 285 -0.52 5.12 -1.39
CA GLU A 285 -0.92 4.09 -0.43
C GLU A 285 -0.92 4.62 1.01
N ILE A 286 0.15 5.30 1.42
CA ILE A 286 0.23 5.95 2.75
C ILE A 286 -0.88 7.00 2.92
N SER A 287 -1.20 7.77 1.88
CA SER A 287 -2.27 8.76 1.93
C SER A 287 -3.65 8.11 2.10
N LEU A 288 -3.88 6.97 1.45
CA LEU A 288 -5.10 6.18 1.57
C LEU A 288 -5.24 5.59 2.97
N GLU A 289 -4.16 5.02 3.52
CA GLU A 289 -4.15 4.49 4.88
C GLU A 289 -4.36 5.59 5.92
N ARG A 290 -3.73 6.75 5.77
CA ARG A 290 -4.00 7.92 6.64
C ARG A 290 -5.46 8.36 6.56
N ALA A 291 -6.04 8.41 5.36
CA ALA A 291 -7.45 8.77 5.18
C ALA A 291 -8.41 7.70 5.73
N ARG A 292 -8.04 6.42 5.66
CA ARG A 292 -8.78 5.32 6.28
C ARG A 292 -8.74 5.43 7.80
N LEU A 293 -7.55 5.55 8.39
CA LEU A 293 -7.35 5.71 9.83
C LEU A 293 -8.10 6.95 10.35
N GLY A 294 -8.06 8.08 9.64
CA GLY A 294 -8.82 9.27 10.04
C GLY A 294 -10.34 9.06 10.05
N ARG A 295 -10.88 8.26 9.13
CA ARG A 295 -12.30 7.88 9.14
C ARG A 295 -12.65 6.92 10.27
N GLU A 296 -11.78 5.95 10.54
CA GLU A 296 -11.95 5.01 11.66
C GLU A 296 -11.87 5.73 13.01
N GLU A 297 -10.91 6.65 13.18
CA GLU A 297 -10.78 7.50 14.36
C GLU A 297 -12.02 8.38 14.56
N MET A 298 -12.52 9.02 13.48
CA MET A 298 -13.74 9.82 13.56
C MET A 298 -14.96 8.97 13.95
N ARG A 299 -15.05 7.74 13.45
CA ARG A 299 -16.13 6.80 13.80
C ARG A 299 -16.04 6.37 15.26
N LEU A 300 -14.84 6.05 15.76
CA LEU A 300 -14.62 5.72 17.17
C LEU A 300 -15.00 6.90 18.06
N LYS A 301 -14.55 8.11 17.74
CA LYS A 301 -14.91 9.32 18.47
C LYS A 301 -16.42 9.55 18.51
N GLN A 302 -17.12 9.31 17.40
CA GLN A 302 -18.58 9.41 17.36
C GLN A 302 -19.26 8.35 18.23
N LEU A 303 -18.74 7.12 18.25
CA LEU A 303 -19.23 6.06 19.14
C LEU A 303 -18.98 6.41 20.61
N ASP A 304 -17.81 6.94 20.95
CA ASP A 304 -17.47 7.39 22.30
C ASP A 304 -18.39 8.53 22.75
N GLU A 305 -18.60 9.56 21.92
CA GLU A 305 -19.53 10.65 22.22
C GLU A 305 -20.97 10.14 22.40
N ASN A 306 -21.39 9.16 21.60
CA ASN A 306 -22.71 8.55 21.72
C ASN A 306 -22.84 7.71 22.99
N ALA A 307 -21.81 6.95 23.34
CA ALA A 307 -21.74 6.16 24.57
C ALA A 307 -21.74 7.08 25.81
N GLN A 308 -20.97 8.18 25.77
CA GLN A 308 -20.95 9.20 26.82
C GLN A 308 -22.33 9.84 26.99
N LYS A 309 -23.00 10.25 25.90
CA LYS A 309 -24.38 10.76 25.95
C LYS A 309 -25.36 9.71 26.48
N ALA A 310 -25.16 8.43 26.17
CA ALA A 310 -26.00 7.35 26.70
C ALA A 310 -25.79 7.16 28.21
N LEU A 311 -24.54 7.21 28.69
CA LEU A 311 -24.21 7.17 30.12
C LEU A 311 -24.76 8.38 30.88
N GLU A 312 -24.69 9.57 30.29
CA GLU A 312 -25.31 10.79 30.83
C GLU A 312 -26.84 10.65 30.92
N ARG A 313 -27.49 10.12 29.87
CA ARG A 313 -28.95 9.87 29.87
C ARG A 313 -29.38 8.82 30.88
N LEU A 314 -28.55 7.81 31.13
CA LEU A 314 -28.79 6.79 32.14
C LEU A 314 -28.48 7.29 33.57
N GLY A 315 -27.97 8.50 33.73
CA GLY A 315 -27.61 9.08 35.04
C GLY A 315 -26.38 8.44 35.68
N ILE A 316 -25.67 7.56 34.97
CA ILE A 316 -24.51 6.83 35.48
C ILE A 316 -23.30 7.77 35.57
N ALA A 317 -23.14 8.70 34.61
CA ALA A 317 -22.05 9.67 34.61
C ALA A 317 -22.08 10.68 35.78
N GLN A 318 -23.23 10.85 36.46
CA GLN A 318 -23.34 11.66 37.67
C GLN A 318 -23.15 10.86 38.97
N ALA A 319 -23.22 9.53 38.91
CA ALA A 319 -23.06 8.69 40.10
C ALA A 319 -21.60 8.60 40.53
N GLU A 320 -20.65 8.47 39.59
CA GLU A 320 -19.21 8.36 39.91
C GLU A 320 -18.60 9.66 40.48
N ILE A 321 -19.11 10.84 40.11
CA ILE A 321 -18.59 12.12 40.63
C ILE A 321 -19.22 12.48 42.00
N LYS A 322 -20.33 11.84 42.38
CA LYS A 322 -21.06 12.17 43.62
C LYS A 322 -20.79 11.20 44.79
N GLU A 323 -20.04 10.11 44.57
CA GLU A 323 -19.73 9.13 45.61
C GLU A 323 -18.59 9.53 46.58
N GLU A 324 -17.90 10.66 46.38
CA GLU A 324 -16.79 11.09 47.26
C GLU A 324 -17.16 12.08 48.39
N MET A 325 -18.44 12.41 48.60
CA MET A 325 -18.85 13.27 49.72
C MET A 325 -19.76 12.51 50.71
N PRO A 326 -19.21 11.94 51.81
CA PRO A 326 -20.01 11.40 52.89
C PRO A 326 -20.49 12.57 53.75
N GLY A 327 -21.68 13.08 53.46
CA GLY A 327 -22.23 14.18 54.23
C GLY A 327 -23.66 14.52 53.86
N GLU A 328 -24.59 13.79 54.47
CA GLU A 328 -25.83 14.37 55.02
C GLU A 328 -26.76 15.10 54.01
N GLY A 329 -27.59 14.34 53.27
CA GLY A 329 -28.67 14.99 52.50
C GLY A 329 -29.56 14.15 51.59
N ASP A 330 -29.37 12.83 51.47
CA ASP A 330 -30.03 12.06 50.38
C ASP A 330 -31.43 11.51 50.69
N ASP A 331 -32.00 11.86 51.85
CA ASP A 331 -33.36 11.42 52.22
C ASP A 331 -34.46 12.04 51.35
N GLU A 332 -34.21 13.20 50.75
CA GLU A 332 -35.23 13.96 50.01
C GLU A 332 -35.46 13.40 48.59
N SER A 333 -34.38 12.96 47.94
CA SER A 333 -34.43 12.32 46.62
C SER A 333 -35.13 10.96 46.71
N ASN A 334 -34.81 10.17 47.74
CA ASN A 334 -35.38 8.84 47.92
C ASN A 334 -36.88 8.90 48.27
N ARG A 335 -37.29 9.87 49.09
CA ARG A 335 -38.72 10.14 49.40
C ARG A 335 -39.54 10.56 48.17
N ARG A 336 -38.93 11.23 47.18
CA ARG A 336 -39.61 11.64 45.95
C ARG A 336 -39.91 10.45 45.03
N TRP A 337 -39.01 9.47 44.98
CA TRP A 337 -39.18 8.27 44.17
C TRP A 337 -40.19 7.31 44.81
N LEU A 338 -40.18 7.19 46.14
CA LEU A 338 -41.18 6.44 46.89
C LEU A 338 -42.60 7.00 46.71
N ARG A 339 -42.77 8.34 46.65
CA ARG A 339 -44.07 8.96 46.31
C ARG A 339 -44.53 8.67 44.88
N MET A 340 -43.61 8.63 43.92
CA MET A 340 -43.94 8.28 42.52
C MET A 340 -44.41 6.82 42.39
N LEU A 341 -43.90 5.93 43.24
CA LEU A 341 -44.34 4.53 43.32
C LEU A 341 -45.57 4.30 44.20
N GLY A 342 -46.17 5.37 44.75
CA GLY A 342 -47.36 5.28 45.60
C GLY A 342 -47.11 4.67 46.99
N ILE A 343 -45.85 4.47 47.36
CA ILE A 343 -45.46 3.93 48.67
C ILE A 343 -45.38 5.12 49.62
N ARG A 344 -46.41 5.27 50.47
CA ARG A 344 -46.39 6.29 51.52
C ARG A 344 -45.41 5.86 52.62
N PRO A 345 -44.40 6.67 52.96
CA PRO A 345 -43.61 6.44 54.16
C PRO A 345 -44.51 6.70 55.38
N GLU A 346 -44.54 5.75 56.32
CA GLU A 346 -45.23 5.89 57.62
C GLU A 346 -44.48 6.83 58.58
#